data_AF-G2M2D9-F1
#
_entry.id   AF-G2M2D9-F1
#
_cell.length_a   1.000
_cell.length_b   1.000
_cell.length_c   1.000
_cell.angle_alpha   90.00
_cell.angle_beta   90.00
_cell.angle_gamma   90.00
#
_symmetry.space_group_name_H-M   'P 1'
#
loop_
_entity.id
_entity.type
_entity.pdbx_description
1 polymer ?
#
loop_
_entity_poly.entity_id
_entity_poly.type
_entity_poly.pdbx_seq_one_letter_code
_entity_poly.pdbx_strand_id
1 'polypeptide(L)'
;MHLSAGLLVDPSTPGGRVVAKYSAGRSRESAIEGVLAEINPLIENAEVVAFKFGTYTTPVTRRTYAVGVVAYNLPMKPASQISETADRRKLLAHVLSLFEYNPKVLNISELARVFGVSRDTIYYDIQQILKEKK
;
A
#
# COMPACT_ATOMS: atom_id res chain seq x y z
N MET A 1 -15.53 6.53 -21.85
CA MET A 1 -15.92 6.21 -20.46
C MET A 1 -15.64 7.45 -19.62
N HIS A 2 -16.68 8.12 -19.14
CA HIS A 2 -16.54 9.24 -18.21
C HIS A 2 -16.57 8.66 -16.79
N LEU A 3 -15.45 8.74 -16.08
CA LEU A 3 -15.40 8.40 -14.66
C LEU A 3 -15.31 9.70 -13.86
N SER A 4 -16.28 9.93 -13.00
CA SER A 4 -16.32 11.08 -12.10
C SER A 4 -16.39 10.55 -10.68
N ALA A 5 -15.45 10.96 -9.83
CA ALA A 5 -15.46 10.66 -8.40
C ALA A 5 -15.52 11.99 -7.65
N GLY A 6 -16.52 12.13 -6.78
CA GLY A 6 -16.63 13.23 -5.82
C GLY A 6 -16.22 12.74 -4.44
N LEU A 7 -15.45 13.57 -3.72
CA LEU A 7 -15.09 13.31 -2.34
C LEU A 7 -15.56 14.50 -1.49
N LEU A 8 -16.27 14.18 -0.40
CA LEU A 8 -16.60 15.12 0.67
C LEU A 8 -15.60 14.92 1.80
N VAL A 9 -14.92 15.98 2.23
CA VAL A 9 -13.97 15.96 3.34
C VAL A 9 -14.40 17.00 4.38
N ASP A 10 -14.32 16.63 5.66
CA ASP A 10 -14.55 17.54 6.77
C ASP A 10 -13.27 18.33 7.05
N PRO A 11 -13.26 19.67 6.83
CA PRO A 11 -12.06 20.48 7.02
C PRO A 11 -11.71 20.70 8.50
N SER A 12 -12.58 20.32 9.44
CA SER A 12 -12.36 20.52 10.88
C SER A 12 -11.48 19.45 11.54
N THR A 13 -11.29 18.30 10.88
CA THR A 13 -10.35 17.25 11.32
C THR A 13 -8.98 17.43 10.66
N PRO A 14 -7.94 17.87 11.39
CA PRO A 14 -6.57 17.86 10.86
C PRO A 14 -6.14 16.40 10.64
N GLY A 15 -6.01 15.99 9.38
CA GLY A 15 -5.55 14.64 9.08
C GLY A 15 -6.02 14.13 7.72
N GLY A 16 -7.33 14.04 7.47
CA GLY A 16 -7.88 13.29 6.34
C GLY A 16 -7.68 13.95 4.98
N ARG A 17 -6.60 13.60 4.28
CA ARG A 17 -6.37 13.97 2.88
C ARG A 17 -6.67 12.79 1.95
N VAL A 18 -7.05 13.11 0.73
CA VAL A 18 -7.22 12.11 -0.34
C VAL A 18 -6.51 12.59 -1.59
N VAL A 19 -5.79 11.69 -2.24
CA VAL A 19 -5.11 11.94 -3.51
C VAL A 19 -5.58 10.91 -4.52
N ALA A 20 -5.94 11.38 -5.71
CA ALA A 20 -6.21 10.55 -6.87
C ALA A 20 -5.18 10.85 -7.96
N LYS A 21 -4.49 9.82 -8.44
CA LYS A 21 -3.50 9.89 -9.53
C LYS A 21 -3.83 8.90 -10.62
N TYR A 22 -3.42 9.23 -11.85
CA TYR A 22 -3.64 8.36 -13.00
C TYR A 22 -2.35 8.19 -13.78
N SER A 23 -2.16 7.02 -14.38
CA SER A 23 -1.05 6.77 -15.28
C SER A 23 -1.46 5.81 -16.39
N ALA A 24 -0.69 5.79 -17.48
CA ALA A 24 -0.93 4.94 -18.63
C ALA A 24 0.33 4.18 -19.01
N GLY A 25 0.21 2.86 -19.16
CA GLY A 25 1.30 1.93 -19.45
C GLY A 25 0.98 0.99 -20.61
N ARG A 26 2.01 0.26 -21.06
CA ARG A 26 1.86 -0.81 -22.09
C ARG A 26 1.25 -2.09 -21.51
N SER A 27 1.24 -2.23 -20.18
CA SER A 27 0.67 -3.33 -19.43
C SER A 27 -0.07 -2.81 -18.19
N ARG A 28 -0.79 -3.69 -17.49
CA ARG A 28 -1.43 -3.39 -16.22
C ARG A 28 -0.42 -2.97 -15.16
N GLU A 29 0.68 -3.71 -15.08
CA GLU A 29 1.75 -3.53 -14.11
C GLU A 29 2.42 -2.16 -14.31
N SER A 30 2.83 -1.85 -15.54
CA SER A 30 3.47 -0.56 -15.86
C SER A 30 2.56 0.65 -15.61
N ALA A 31 1.24 0.50 -15.81
CA ALA A 31 0.29 1.56 -15.50
C ALA A 31 0.12 1.76 -13.97
N ILE A 32 0.08 0.66 -13.20
CA ILE A 32 0.00 0.72 -11.73
C ILE A 32 1.29 1.31 -11.14
N GLU A 33 2.46 0.89 -11.63
CA GLU A 33 3.76 1.44 -11.18
C GLU A 33 3.83 2.95 -11.37
N GLY A 34 3.33 3.47 -12.50
CA GLY A 34 3.27 4.91 -12.74
C GLY A 34 2.38 5.64 -11.72
N VAL A 35 1.23 5.06 -11.35
CA VAL A 35 0.36 5.62 -10.30
C VAL A 35 1.06 5.61 -8.94
N LEU A 36 1.73 4.50 -8.58
CA LEU A 36 2.44 4.38 -7.31
C LEU A 36 3.62 5.35 -7.22
N ALA A 37 4.35 5.57 -8.32
CA ALA A 37 5.45 6.53 -8.38
C ALA A 37 4.99 7.97 -8.09
N GLU A 38 3.76 8.33 -8.47
CA GLU A 38 3.19 9.64 -8.15
C GLU A 38 2.59 9.74 -6.74
N ILE A 39 2.04 8.64 -6.21
CA ILE A 39 1.38 8.64 -4.90
C ILE A 39 2.41 8.53 -3.77
N ASN A 40 3.40 7.64 -3.89
CA ASN A 40 4.35 7.34 -2.81
C ASN A 40 5.04 8.58 -2.20
N PRO A 41 5.52 9.56 -3.00
CA PRO A 41 6.12 10.78 -2.44
C PRO A 41 5.15 11.64 -1.62
N LEU A 42 3.85 11.55 -1.90
CA LEU A 42 2.81 12.34 -1.21
C LEU A 42 2.42 11.74 0.15
N ILE A 43 2.76 10.47 0.37
CA ILE A 43 2.39 9.71 1.56
C ILE A 43 3.61 9.19 2.34
N GLU A 44 4.81 9.67 2.03
CA GLU A 44 6.08 9.22 2.63
C GLU A 44 6.08 9.28 4.17
N ASN A 45 5.24 10.14 4.77
CA ASN A 45 5.04 10.27 6.21
C ASN A 45 3.56 10.36 6.59
N ALA A 46 2.71 9.57 5.91
CA ALA A 46 1.28 9.59 6.11
C ALA A 46 0.71 8.21 6.47
N GLU A 47 -0.22 8.18 7.42
CA GLU A 47 -0.95 6.96 7.75
C GLU A 47 -2.01 6.71 6.68
N VAL A 48 -1.84 5.68 5.85
CA VAL A 48 -2.82 5.33 4.81
C VAL A 48 -4.04 4.66 5.46
N VAL A 49 -5.19 5.33 5.36
CA VAL A 49 -6.49 4.85 5.87
C VAL A 49 -7.15 3.92 4.87
N ALA A 50 -7.08 4.24 3.58
CA ALA A 50 -7.65 3.43 2.51
C ALA A 50 -6.89 3.65 1.20
N PHE A 51 -6.74 2.57 0.42
CA PHE A 51 -6.14 2.63 -0.90
C PHE A 51 -6.87 1.71 -1.87
N LYS A 52 -7.13 2.19 -3.09
CA LYS A 52 -7.71 1.39 -4.17
C LYS A 52 -7.19 1.83 -5.52
N PHE A 53 -7.01 0.88 -6.43
CA PHE A 53 -6.73 1.15 -7.84
C PHE A 53 -7.77 0.53 -8.76
N GLY A 54 -8.07 1.23 -9.85
CA GLY A 54 -8.84 0.75 -10.98
C GLY A 54 -7.98 0.76 -12.23
N THR A 55 -8.13 -0.25 -13.09
CA THR A 55 -7.41 -0.31 -14.37
C THR A 55 -8.36 -0.57 -15.53
N TYR A 56 -8.06 0.01 -16.68
CA TYR A 56 -8.78 -0.23 -17.93
C TYR A 56 -7.81 -0.40 -19.08
N THR A 57 -7.88 -1.54 -19.77
CA THR A 57 -7.09 -1.80 -20.97
C THR A 57 -7.96 -1.57 -22.20
N THR A 58 -7.54 -0.65 -23.07
CA THR A 58 -8.27 -0.35 -24.30
C THR A 58 -8.21 -1.54 -25.26
N PRO A 59 -9.33 -1.98 -25.87
CA PRO A 59 -9.34 -3.12 -26.79
C PRO A 59 -8.45 -2.92 -28.03
N VAL A 60 -8.39 -1.68 -28.54
CA VAL A 60 -7.75 -1.37 -29.83
C VAL A 60 -6.24 -1.18 -29.67
N THR A 61 -5.82 -0.22 -28.84
CA THR A 61 -4.39 0.11 -28.70
C THR A 61 -3.68 -0.78 -27.67
N ARG A 62 -4.43 -1.65 -26.96
CA ARG A 62 -3.96 -2.47 -25.82
C ARG A 62 -3.24 -1.66 -24.74
N ARG A 63 -3.41 -0.34 -24.71
CA ARG A 63 -2.84 0.52 -23.68
C ARG A 63 -3.66 0.38 -22.41
N THR A 64 -2.98 0.29 -21.27
CA THR A 64 -3.63 0.17 -19.98
C THR A 64 -3.55 1.48 -19.23
N TYR A 65 -4.67 1.94 -18.71
CA TYR A 65 -4.81 3.11 -17.87
C TYR A 65 -5.08 2.65 -16.45
N ALA A 66 -4.42 3.26 -15.48
CA ALA A 66 -4.63 3.03 -14.06
C ALA A 66 -5.03 4.33 -13.38
N VAL A 67 -5.93 4.23 -12.41
CA VAL A 67 -6.25 5.31 -11.47
C VAL A 67 -6.07 4.74 -10.07
N GLY A 68 -5.28 5.40 -9.24
CA GLY A 68 -5.13 5.08 -7.81
C GLY A 68 -5.71 6.19 -6.96
N VAL A 69 -6.44 5.81 -5.92
CA VAL A 69 -7.00 6.72 -4.92
C VAL A 69 -6.48 6.28 -3.56
N VAL A 70 -5.85 7.20 -2.83
CA VAL A 70 -5.37 6.99 -1.47
C VAL A 70 -6.00 8.00 -0.53
N ALA A 71 -6.50 7.54 0.62
CA ALA A 71 -6.91 8.37 1.75
C ALA A 71 -5.89 8.19 2.87
N TYR A 72 -5.41 9.30 3.46
CA TYR A 72 -4.32 9.26 4.42
C TYR A 72 -4.41 10.38 5.47
N ASN A 73 -3.82 10.14 6.65
CA ASN A 73 -3.69 11.11 7.74
C ASN A 73 -2.30 11.73 7.81
N LEU A 74 -2.21 13.02 8.16
CA LEU A 74 -0.96 13.71 8.51
C LEU A 74 -1.03 14.34 9.92
N PRO A 75 0.10 14.43 10.64
CA PRO A 75 1.39 13.76 10.38
C PRO A 75 1.40 12.32 10.91
N MET A 76 2.15 11.43 10.25
CA MET A 76 2.40 10.09 10.78
C MET A 76 3.47 10.12 11.88
N LYS A 77 3.37 9.18 12.81
CA LYS A 77 4.43 8.83 13.77
C LYS A 77 5.75 8.56 13.03
N PRO A 78 6.93 8.95 13.59
CA PRO A 78 8.21 8.82 12.91
C PRO A 78 8.52 7.37 12.54
N ALA A 79 9.11 7.14 11.36
CA ALA A 79 9.43 5.81 10.83
C ALA A 79 10.27 4.93 11.77
N SER A 80 11.02 5.54 12.70
CA SER A 80 11.73 4.85 13.78
C SER A 80 10.82 4.02 14.68
N GLN A 81 9.52 4.36 14.78
CA GLN A 81 8.53 3.58 15.53
C GLN A 81 8.02 2.36 14.75
N ILE A 82 8.04 2.36 13.42
CA ILE A 82 7.57 1.22 12.60
C ILE A 82 8.61 0.08 12.58
N SER A 83 9.90 0.40 12.78
CA SER A 83 10.94 -0.62 12.96
C SER A 83 10.83 -1.37 14.29
N GLU A 84 10.04 -0.88 15.25
CA GLU A 84 9.78 -1.63 16.48
C GLU A 84 9.09 -2.95 16.14
N THR A 85 9.62 -4.04 16.70
CA THR A 85 9.19 -5.41 16.39
C THR A 85 7.68 -5.63 16.56
N ALA A 86 7.05 -4.95 17.51
CA ALA A 86 5.60 -5.05 17.75
C ALA A 86 4.77 -4.44 16.60
N ASP A 87 5.16 -3.27 16.10
CA ASP A 87 4.42 -2.59 15.03
C ASP A 87 4.67 -3.27 13.68
N ARG A 88 5.89 -3.74 13.41
CA ARG A 88 6.20 -4.58 12.24
C ARG A 88 5.36 -5.85 12.21
N ARG A 89 5.28 -6.61 13.31
CA ARG A 89 4.48 -7.84 13.37
C ARG A 89 2.99 -7.57 13.18
N LYS A 90 2.44 -6.51 13.76
CA LYS A 90 1.03 -6.12 13.55
C LYS A 90 0.75 -5.87 12.06
N LEU A 91 1.64 -5.14 11.38
CA LEU A 91 1.49 -4.82 9.97
C LEU A 91 1.59 -6.09 9.11
N LEU A 92 2.58 -6.94 9.36
CA LEU A 92 2.71 -8.24 8.70
C LEU A 92 1.48 -9.13 8.93
N ALA A 93 0.95 -9.18 10.15
CA ALA A 93 -0.24 -9.96 10.48
C ALA A 93 -1.49 -9.45 9.76
N HIS A 94 -1.65 -8.12 9.64
CA HIS A 94 -2.74 -7.53 8.88
C HIS A 94 -2.63 -7.87 7.39
N VAL A 95 -1.46 -7.72 6.78
CA VAL A 95 -1.27 -8.09 5.37
C VAL A 95 -1.54 -9.57 5.17
N LEU A 96 -1.03 -10.44 6.04
CA LEU A 96 -1.29 -11.89 5.99
C LEU A 96 -2.78 -12.20 6.10
N SER A 97 -3.54 -11.51 6.96
CA SER A 97 -4.97 -11.79 7.13
C SER A 97 -5.80 -11.50 5.88
N LEU A 98 -5.38 -10.52 5.07
CA LEU A 98 -6.00 -10.23 3.77
C LEU A 98 -5.82 -11.35 2.73
N PHE A 99 -4.84 -12.22 2.94
CA PHE A 99 -4.51 -13.34 2.04
C PHE A 99 -4.65 -14.70 2.75
N GLU A 100 -5.62 -14.82 3.66
CA GLU A 100 -5.90 -16.07 4.40
C GLU A 100 -4.67 -16.63 5.14
N TYR A 101 -3.75 -15.74 5.53
CA TYR A 101 -2.48 -16.05 6.16
C TYR A 101 -1.56 -16.93 5.29
N ASN A 102 -1.63 -16.81 3.97
CA ASN A 102 -0.70 -17.45 3.05
C ASN A 102 0.61 -16.63 2.96
N PRO A 103 1.74 -17.05 3.57
CA PRO A 103 2.98 -16.27 3.54
C PRO A 103 3.65 -16.25 2.16
N LYS A 104 3.25 -17.13 1.22
CA LYS A 104 3.85 -17.21 -0.13
C LYS A 104 3.50 -16.00 -1.00
N VAL A 105 2.51 -15.19 -0.61
CA VAL A 105 2.13 -13.97 -1.32
C VAL A 105 3.06 -12.79 -1.02
N LEU A 106 3.93 -12.91 -0.02
CA LEU A 106 4.80 -11.84 0.45
C LEU A 106 6.18 -11.88 -0.21
N ASN A 107 6.66 -10.72 -0.67
CA ASN A 107 8.04 -10.54 -1.10
C ASN A 107 8.94 -10.26 0.11
N ILE A 108 9.59 -11.31 0.63
CA ILE A 108 10.42 -11.23 1.83
C ILE A 108 11.61 -10.27 1.67
N SER A 109 12.23 -10.25 0.50
CA SER A 109 13.38 -9.37 0.22
C SER A 109 12.98 -7.90 0.27
N GLU A 110 11.81 -7.58 -0.27
CA GLU A 110 11.29 -6.21 -0.26
C GLU A 110 10.85 -5.78 1.14
N LEU A 111 10.20 -6.67 1.89
CA LEU A 111 9.83 -6.39 3.29
C LEU A 111 11.07 -6.13 4.16
N ALA A 112 12.13 -6.93 4.00
CA ALA A 112 13.39 -6.73 4.70
C ALA A 112 14.00 -5.35 4.40
N ARG A 113 13.99 -4.93 3.13
CA ARG A 113 14.44 -3.61 2.68
C ARG A 113 13.61 -2.48 3.30
N VAL A 114 12.28 -2.60 3.25
CA VAL A 114 11.34 -1.58 3.76
C VAL A 114 11.44 -1.41 5.27
N PHE A 115 11.54 -2.50 6.02
CA PHE A 115 11.62 -2.45 7.49
C PHE A 115 13.04 -2.21 8.02
N GLY A 116 14.06 -2.19 7.15
CA GLY A 116 15.46 -2.03 7.55
C GLY A 116 15.99 -3.21 8.39
N VAL A 117 15.48 -4.42 8.16
CA VAL A 117 15.85 -5.64 8.91
C VAL A 117 16.35 -6.74 7.99
N SER A 118 16.92 -7.81 8.55
CA SER A 118 17.31 -8.98 7.76
C SER A 118 16.08 -9.76 7.28
N ARG A 119 16.26 -10.53 6.19
CA ARG A 119 15.23 -11.47 5.71
C ARG A 119 14.87 -12.51 6.78
N ASP A 120 15.84 -12.93 7.58
CA ASP A 120 15.64 -13.90 8.67
C ASP A 120 14.73 -13.33 9.76
N THR A 121 14.85 -12.04 10.08
CA THR A 121 13.93 -11.37 11.00
C THR A 121 12.49 -11.40 10.48
N ILE A 122 12.30 -11.13 9.18
CA ILE A 122 10.96 -11.21 8.56
C ILE A 122 10.43 -12.65 8.58
N TYR A 123 11.26 -13.64 8.27
CA TYR A 123 10.87 -15.06 8.38
C TYR A 123 10.44 -15.43 9.79
N TYR A 124 11.22 -15.02 10.79
CA TYR A 124 10.92 -15.27 12.20
C TYR A 124 9.59 -14.61 12.61
N ASP A 125 9.37 -13.36 12.25
CA ASP A 125 8.13 -12.65 12.56
C ASP A 125 6.91 -13.33 11.94
N ILE A 126 7.00 -13.75 10.67
CA ILE A 126 5.93 -14.52 10.01
C ILE A 126 5.69 -15.84 10.74
N GLN A 127 6.74 -16.56 11.13
CA GLN A 127 6.61 -17.82 11.88
C GLN A 127 5.90 -17.62 13.23
N GLN A 128 6.21 -16.54 13.95
CA GLN A 128 5.55 -16.22 15.22
C GLN A 128 4.05 -15.93 15.01
N ILE A 129 3.72 -15.09 14.03
CA ILE A 129 2.32 -14.77 13.68
C ILE A 129 1.53 -16.05 13.34
N LEU A 130 2.13 -16.98 12.59
CA LEU A 130 1.48 -18.24 12.23
C LEU A 130 1.35 -19.22 13.41
N LYS A 131 2.25 -19.16 14.40
CA LYS A 131 2.15 -19.95 15.64
C LYS A 131 1.05 -19.43 16.55
N GLU A 132 0.93 -18.11 16.70
CA GLU A 132 -0.08 -17.46 17.55
C GLU A 132 -1.52 -17.65 17.04
N LYS A 133 -1.70 -18.00 15.75
CA LYS A 133 -3.01 -18.26 15.12
C LYS A 133 -3.44 -19.73 15.17
N LYS A 134 -2.54 -20.66 15.53
CA LYS A 134 -2.85 -22.09 15.67
C LYS A 134 -3.49 -22.36 17.02
#